data_AF-A0A7Y5GU30-F1
#
_entry.id   AF-A0A7Y5GU30-F1
#
_cell.length_a   1.000
_cell.length_b   1.000
_cell.length_c   1.000
_cell.angle_alpha   90.00
_cell.angle_beta   90.00
_cell.angle_gamma   90.00
#
_symmetry.space_group_name_H-M   'P 1'
#
loop_
_entity.id
_entity.type
_entity.pdbx_description
1 polymer ?
#
loop_
_entity_poly.entity_id
_entity_poly.type
_entity_poly.pdbx_seq_one_letter_code
_entity_poly.pdbx_strand_id
1 'polypeptide(L)'
;MSNRTSALRFKFSYLIGLLTWVIPLLGVSCGDDESSSGAPIIGCFNQVSGKYVSCPGDARCVDPTSGIEVNCFGLSDHADASTTPGDSSNQGGIPSTSCANPQCSLGYRACVAGLNGYITCTADAEQCPVWGTVVTCEEDTECFEGQCIVPGQCNPVFSCTEVGEKGCNTSTVVQCKVLPGGCTEWLPVVDCGTDGCVDGECQGGGGTGVSEPVTDCRSLYICVDKCGTDAVCRNNCLATAPAEDIGPFTKYENCLILNGCQALIDAGKVGGFLACAYEFCLVEYESCLGAVKAGNATCSAMLTCMNGCATADTQCLQTCGESGTVSAQLTYFQILACAETECPNRVGSEWTQCTNTQCSTLVNSCANAVSP
;
A
#
# COMPACT_ATOMS: atom_id res chain seq x y z
N MET A 1 -25.38 8.38 7.04
CA MET A 1 -24.01 7.90 7.30
C MET A 1 -23.07 9.09 7.05
N SER A 2 -22.17 9.42 7.99
CA SER A 2 -21.43 10.69 7.95
C SER A 2 -20.02 10.53 7.36
N ASN A 3 -19.55 11.56 6.65
CA ASN A 3 -18.30 11.57 5.88
C ASN A 3 -17.08 11.12 6.67
N ARG A 4 -16.44 10.02 6.25
CA ARG A 4 -15.08 9.60 6.67
C ARG A 4 -13.99 10.05 5.68
N THR A 5 -14.37 10.53 4.51
CA THR A 5 -13.47 10.84 3.37
C THR A 5 -12.55 12.05 3.56
N SER A 6 -12.80 12.93 4.53
CA SER A 6 -11.90 14.06 4.83
C SER A 6 -10.59 13.65 5.53
N ALA A 7 -10.41 12.37 5.88
CA ALA A 7 -9.30 11.91 6.72
C ALA A 7 -7.93 11.89 6.01
N LEU A 8 -7.85 11.62 4.69
CA LEU A 8 -6.56 11.52 3.97
C LEU A 8 -5.95 12.88 3.63
N ARG A 9 -6.76 13.84 3.13
CA ARG A 9 -6.33 15.24 2.91
C ARG A 9 -5.91 15.94 4.21
N PHE A 10 -6.47 15.50 5.35
CA PHE A 10 -5.88 15.82 6.64
C PHE A 10 -4.56 15.05 6.80
N LYS A 11 -4.55 13.72 6.91
CA LYS A 11 -3.39 12.92 7.36
C LYS A 11 -2.03 13.25 6.72
N PHE A 12 -1.91 13.54 5.42
CA PHE A 12 -0.57 13.90 4.88
C PHE A 12 -0.11 15.30 5.34
N SER A 13 -1.00 16.29 5.29
CA SER A 13 -0.78 17.65 5.83
C SER A 13 -0.81 17.71 7.37
N TYR A 14 -1.36 16.68 8.02
CA TYR A 14 -1.61 16.59 9.47
C TYR A 14 -0.61 15.68 10.16
N LEU A 15 0.11 14.78 9.49
CA LEU A 15 1.37 14.24 10.01
C LEU A 15 2.41 15.37 10.08
N ILE A 16 2.53 16.17 9.02
CA ILE A 16 3.32 17.41 9.05
C ILE A 16 2.75 18.40 10.09
N GLY A 17 1.42 18.50 10.21
CA GLY A 17 0.73 19.36 11.17
C GLY A 17 0.61 18.85 12.63
N LEU A 18 1.01 17.62 12.94
CA LEU A 18 1.04 17.04 14.30
C LEU A 18 2.45 17.05 14.90
N LEU A 19 3.49 17.15 14.07
CA LEU A 19 4.91 17.35 14.45
C LEU A 19 5.20 18.75 15.04
N THR A 20 4.17 19.45 15.52
CA THR A 20 4.13 20.92 15.56
C THR A 20 4.62 21.57 16.86
N TRP A 21 5.12 20.79 17.83
CA TRP A 21 5.51 21.30 19.15
C TRP A 21 6.69 20.54 19.78
N VAL A 22 7.91 21.07 19.64
CA VAL A 22 9.13 20.60 20.33
C VAL A 22 10.02 21.79 20.72
N ILE A 23 10.55 21.79 21.95
CA ILE A 23 11.89 22.24 22.43
C ILE A 23 11.84 22.20 23.98
N PRO A 24 12.84 21.67 24.71
CA PRO A 24 13.87 20.67 24.40
C PRO A 24 13.59 19.37 25.22
N LEU A 25 14.50 18.52 25.75
CA LEU A 25 15.97 18.38 25.79
C LEU A 25 16.31 16.86 25.92
N LEU A 26 17.60 16.50 25.85
CA LEU A 26 18.12 15.15 26.06
C LEU A 26 18.47 14.87 27.53
N GLY A 27 18.26 13.63 27.97
CA GLY A 27 18.80 13.07 29.22
C GLY A 27 19.03 11.56 29.06
N VAL A 28 20.28 11.12 29.20
CA VAL A 28 20.70 9.72 29.00
C VAL A 28 20.96 9.06 30.36
N SER A 29 20.51 7.82 30.54
CA SER A 29 20.97 6.93 31.62
C SER A 29 20.89 5.46 31.19
N CYS A 30 21.93 4.69 31.49
CA CYS A 30 22.08 3.27 31.13
C CYS A 30 22.07 2.36 32.37
N GLY A 31 21.91 1.05 32.14
CA GLY A 31 22.20 -0.06 33.07
C GLY A 31 20.97 -0.80 33.61
N ASP A 32 21.01 -2.09 33.91
CA ASP A 32 22.01 -3.15 33.63
C ASP A 32 21.31 -4.53 33.66
N ASP A 33 21.88 -5.55 33.01
CA ASP A 33 21.41 -6.95 33.02
C ASP A 33 21.72 -7.69 34.34
N GLU A 34 20.98 -8.76 34.67
CA GLU A 34 21.57 -10.09 34.98
C GLU A 34 20.57 -11.25 35.26
N SER A 35 21.07 -12.48 35.00
CA SER A 35 20.80 -13.74 35.72
C SER A 35 19.88 -14.82 35.09
N SER A 36 20.16 -16.07 35.44
CA SER A 36 19.93 -17.29 34.64
C SER A 36 19.38 -18.49 35.43
N SER A 37 18.69 -19.42 34.76
CA SER A 37 18.64 -20.85 35.13
C SER A 37 18.19 -21.72 33.95
N GLY A 38 18.65 -22.98 33.89
CA GLY A 38 18.51 -23.84 32.70
C GLY A 38 17.29 -24.78 32.71
N ALA A 39 16.55 -24.81 31.60
CA ALA A 39 15.37 -25.64 31.35
C ALA A 39 15.62 -26.62 30.17
N PRO A 40 14.83 -27.71 30.01
CA PRO A 40 15.01 -28.65 28.89
C PRO A 40 14.85 -27.96 27.53
N ILE A 41 15.71 -28.32 26.57
CA ILE A 41 15.74 -27.69 25.26
C ILE A 41 14.71 -28.34 24.34
N ILE A 42 13.77 -27.53 23.83
CA ILE A 42 12.86 -27.90 22.75
C ILE A 42 13.36 -27.21 21.46
N GLY A 43 13.49 -27.98 20.38
CA GLY A 43 13.90 -27.47 19.08
C GLY A 43 12.69 -27.15 18.20
N CYS A 44 12.54 -25.90 17.78
CA CYS A 44 11.47 -25.46 16.86
C CYS A 44 12.07 -25.06 15.51
N PHE A 45 11.37 -25.34 14.40
CA PHE A 45 11.83 -25.02 13.05
C PHE A 45 11.13 -23.76 12.51
N ASN A 46 11.89 -22.71 12.21
CA ASN A 46 11.36 -21.50 11.60
C ASN A 46 11.24 -21.70 10.08
N GLN A 47 10.00 -21.72 9.56
CA GLN A 47 9.74 -21.90 8.13
C GLN A 47 10.13 -20.67 7.29
N VAL A 48 10.20 -19.47 7.88
CA VAL A 48 10.59 -18.23 7.19
C VAL A 48 12.10 -18.15 7.01
N SER A 49 12.89 -18.55 8.03
CA SER A 49 14.36 -18.51 7.98
C SER A 49 15.03 -19.86 7.65
N GLY A 50 14.27 -20.96 7.59
CA GLY A 50 14.74 -22.30 7.24
C GLY A 50 15.65 -22.96 8.28
N LYS A 51 15.64 -22.48 9.53
CA LYS A 51 16.58 -22.88 10.59
C LYS A 51 15.88 -23.47 11.81
N TYR A 52 16.59 -24.35 12.51
CA TYR A 52 16.22 -24.82 13.84
C TYR A 52 16.69 -23.84 14.91
N VAL A 53 15.77 -23.46 15.81
CA VAL A 53 16.00 -22.62 16.98
C VAL A 53 15.86 -23.48 18.23
N SER A 54 16.81 -23.36 19.15
CA SER A 54 16.88 -24.09 20.41
C SER A 54 16.35 -23.22 21.54
N CYS A 55 15.21 -23.58 22.15
CA CYS A 55 14.57 -22.80 23.19
C CYS A 55 14.60 -23.49 24.56
N PRO A 56 14.93 -22.79 25.66
CA PRO A 56 14.93 -23.36 27.00
C PRO A 56 13.51 -23.34 27.61
N GLY A 57 12.87 -24.51 27.70
CA GLY A 57 11.60 -24.70 28.41
C GLY A 57 10.39 -23.97 27.79
N ASP A 58 9.35 -23.80 28.62
CA ASP A 58 7.99 -23.38 28.23
C ASP A 58 7.86 -21.88 27.84
N ALA A 59 8.96 -21.24 27.44
CA ALA A 59 9.02 -19.83 27.08
C ALA A 59 8.88 -19.60 25.57
N ARG A 60 8.38 -18.42 25.19
CA ARG A 60 8.24 -18.01 23.79
C ARG A 60 9.61 -17.90 23.13
N CYS A 61 9.77 -18.51 21.96
CA CYS A 61 11.00 -18.43 21.18
C CYS A 61 11.02 -17.12 20.38
N VAL A 62 12.12 -16.38 20.41
CA VAL A 62 12.39 -15.28 19.46
C VAL A 62 13.58 -15.67 18.59
N ASP A 63 13.43 -15.61 17.27
CA ASP A 63 14.57 -15.83 16.35
C ASP A 63 15.55 -14.66 16.50
N PRO A 64 16.80 -14.87 16.98
CA PRO A 64 17.73 -13.78 17.26
C PRO A 64 18.21 -13.05 15.99
N THR A 65 17.89 -13.57 14.81
CA THR A 65 18.21 -12.95 13.52
C THR A 65 17.13 -11.98 13.05
N SER A 66 15.87 -12.21 13.41
CA SER A 66 14.71 -11.48 12.88
C SER A 66 13.82 -10.82 13.94
N GLY A 67 13.99 -11.15 15.23
CA GLY A 67 13.21 -10.57 16.32
C GLY A 67 11.75 -11.05 16.41
N ILE A 68 11.37 -12.04 15.60
CA ILE A 68 9.97 -12.53 15.52
C ILE A 68 9.70 -13.59 16.60
N GLU A 69 8.61 -13.46 17.35
CA GLU A 69 8.09 -14.52 18.23
C GLU A 69 7.56 -15.71 17.41
N VAL A 70 8.08 -16.91 17.70
CA VAL A 70 7.70 -18.17 17.07
C VAL A 70 6.90 -19.00 18.08
N ASN A 71 5.60 -19.20 17.82
CA ASN A 71 4.76 -20.08 18.62
C ASN A 71 5.08 -21.56 18.33
N CYS A 72 5.70 -22.24 19.28
CA CYS A 72 5.91 -23.69 19.20
C CYS A 72 4.63 -24.44 19.63
N PHE A 73 3.90 -25.00 18.67
CA PHE A 73 2.80 -25.93 18.97
C PHE A 73 3.36 -27.28 19.42
N GLY A 74 3.15 -27.62 20.68
CA GLY A 74 3.37 -28.98 21.18
C GLY A 74 2.29 -29.93 20.66
N LEU A 75 2.71 -31.04 20.06
CA LEU A 75 1.83 -32.20 19.85
C LEU A 75 1.60 -32.88 21.20
N SER A 76 0.41 -32.73 21.76
CA SER A 76 -0.12 -33.56 22.85
C SER A 76 -1.41 -34.23 22.39
N ASP A 77 -1.50 -35.54 22.58
CA ASP A 77 -2.55 -36.41 22.03
C ASP A 77 -3.97 -36.23 22.60
N HIS A 78 -4.89 -36.97 21.97
CA HIS A 78 -6.36 -37.01 22.12
C HIS A 78 -7.01 -37.16 23.52
N ALA A 79 -8.31 -36.76 23.52
CA ALA A 79 -9.45 -37.21 24.36
C ALA A 79 -9.52 -36.63 25.80
N ASP A 80 -10.67 -36.13 26.28
CA ASP A 80 -11.98 -36.81 26.25
C ASP A 80 -13.23 -35.87 26.31
N ALA A 81 -14.43 -36.47 26.39
CA ALA A 81 -15.73 -35.88 26.00
C ALA A 81 -16.64 -35.23 27.08
N SER A 82 -17.69 -34.50 26.59
CA SER A 82 -19.01 -34.22 27.24
C SER A 82 -19.04 -33.17 28.37
N THR A 83 -20.11 -32.38 28.66
CA THR A 83 -21.58 -32.58 28.50
C THR A 83 -22.42 -31.28 28.31
N THR A 84 -23.40 -31.30 27.39
CA THR A 84 -24.76 -30.66 27.43
C THR A 84 -24.98 -29.11 27.42
N PRO A 85 -26.18 -28.61 26.98
CA PRO A 85 -26.36 -27.26 26.45
C PRO A 85 -27.16 -26.29 27.34
N GLY A 86 -27.16 -25.00 26.97
CA GLY A 86 -28.07 -23.97 27.49
C GLY A 86 -28.50 -22.97 26.42
N ASP A 87 -29.82 -22.76 26.29
CA ASP A 87 -30.44 -21.82 25.35
C ASP A 87 -30.05 -20.36 25.61
N SER A 88 -29.92 -19.53 24.56
CA SER A 88 -30.19 -18.08 24.63
C SER A 88 -30.41 -17.42 23.27
N SER A 89 -31.60 -16.82 23.14
CA SER A 89 -31.93 -15.66 22.29
C SER A 89 -31.51 -15.65 20.82
N ASN A 90 -32.46 -16.06 19.99
CA ASN A 90 -32.61 -15.65 18.59
C ASN A 90 -32.62 -14.10 18.48
N GLN A 91 -31.58 -13.51 17.87
CA GLN A 91 -31.63 -12.16 17.31
C GLN A 91 -31.33 -12.24 15.80
N GLY A 92 -32.31 -11.83 14.99
CA GLY A 92 -32.15 -11.69 13.54
C GLY A 92 -31.29 -10.49 13.19
N GLY A 93 -29.98 -10.60 13.39
CA GLY A 93 -29.01 -9.73 12.76
C GLY A 93 -29.00 -10.00 11.25
N ILE A 94 -29.26 -8.98 10.44
CA ILE A 94 -28.89 -9.02 9.02
C ILE A 94 -27.37 -9.20 8.99
N PRO A 95 -26.82 -10.27 8.36
CA PRO A 95 -25.38 -10.47 8.33
C PRO A 95 -24.75 -9.31 7.57
N SER A 96 -23.96 -8.50 8.27
CA SER A 96 -23.13 -7.46 7.64
C SER A 96 -21.92 -8.15 7.01
N THR A 97 -22.09 -8.65 5.79
CA THR A 97 -21.01 -9.19 4.94
C THR A 97 -20.10 -8.06 4.46
N SER A 98 -19.35 -7.45 5.39
CA SER A 98 -18.21 -6.61 5.05
C SER A 98 -17.06 -7.51 4.61
N CYS A 99 -16.95 -7.74 3.31
CA CYS A 99 -15.82 -8.44 2.69
C CYS A 99 -14.51 -7.78 3.16
N ALA A 100 -13.73 -8.50 3.95
CA ALA A 100 -12.62 -7.90 4.70
C ALA A 100 -11.48 -7.38 3.81
N ASN A 101 -11.39 -7.85 2.56
CA ASN A 101 -10.44 -7.37 1.55
C ASN A 101 -10.91 -7.76 0.12
N PRO A 102 -11.72 -6.93 -0.58
CA PRO A 102 -12.15 -7.23 -1.95
C PRO A 102 -10.94 -7.27 -2.89
N GLN A 103 -10.67 -8.42 -3.50
CA GLN A 103 -9.45 -8.64 -4.30
C GLN A 103 -9.46 -7.94 -5.67
N CYS A 104 -10.63 -7.47 -6.10
CA CYS A 104 -10.90 -6.92 -7.43
C CYS A 104 -12.27 -6.20 -7.48
N SER A 105 -12.54 -5.48 -8.57
CA SER A 105 -13.85 -4.88 -8.84
C SER A 105 -14.73 -5.84 -9.65
N LEU A 106 -15.97 -6.10 -9.23
CA LEU A 106 -16.87 -7.05 -9.92
C LEU A 106 -17.00 -6.75 -11.43
N GLY A 107 -16.87 -7.79 -12.26
CA GLY A 107 -16.90 -7.69 -13.72
C GLY A 107 -15.58 -7.28 -14.38
N TYR A 108 -14.61 -6.74 -13.62
CA TYR A 108 -13.28 -6.41 -14.14
C TYR A 108 -12.55 -7.66 -14.64
N ARG A 109 -11.74 -7.51 -15.68
CA ARG A 109 -10.96 -8.59 -16.31
C ARG A 109 -9.49 -8.22 -16.34
N ALA A 110 -8.63 -9.19 -16.08
CA ALA A 110 -7.18 -9.04 -16.16
C ALA A 110 -6.54 -10.23 -16.87
N CYS A 111 -5.49 -9.99 -17.66
CA CYS A 111 -4.66 -11.06 -18.22
C CYS A 111 -3.77 -11.67 -17.15
N VAL A 112 -3.57 -12.99 -17.21
CA VAL A 112 -2.77 -13.72 -16.22
C VAL A 112 -1.34 -13.85 -16.69
N ALA A 113 -0.39 -13.31 -15.92
CA ALA A 113 1.02 -13.38 -16.28
C ALA A 113 1.51 -14.84 -16.46
N GLY A 114 2.15 -15.13 -17.59
CA GLY A 114 2.66 -16.46 -17.92
C GLY A 114 1.63 -17.48 -18.41
N LEU A 115 0.34 -17.12 -18.48
CA LEU A 115 -0.71 -17.93 -19.09
C LEU A 115 -1.38 -17.16 -20.24
N ASN A 116 -1.69 -17.85 -21.33
CA ASN A 116 -2.45 -17.24 -22.42
C ASN A 116 -3.96 -17.22 -22.07
N GLY A 117 -4.37 -16.30 -21.21
CA GLY A 117 -5.75 -16.23 -20.72
C GLY A 117 -6.04 -15.08 -19.77
N TYR A 118 -7.33 -14.86 -19.49
CA TYR A 118 -7.80 -13.83 -18.57
C TYR A 118 -8.56 -14.43 -17.38
N ILE A 119 -8.61 -13.69 -16.29
CA ILE A 119 -9.49 -13.92 -15.14
C ILE A 119 -10.55 -12.82 -15.08
N THR A 120 -11.74 -13.17 -14.62
CA THR A 120 -12.83 -12.20 -14.36
C THR A 120 -13.07 -12.14 -12.86
N CYS A 121 -13.25 -10.93 -12.32
CA CYS A 121 -13.67 -10.75 -10.93
C CYS A 121 -15.16 -11.07 -10.78
N THR A 122 -15.49 -12.03 -9.93
CA THR A 122 -16.86 -12.51 -9.70
C THR A 122 -17.20 -12.46 -8.22
N ALA A 123 -18.49 -12.40 -7.91
CA ALA A 123 -18.98 -12.54 -6.54
C ALA A 123 -18.93 -14.02 -6.13
N ASP A 124 -18.35 -14.31 -4.96
CA ASP A 124 -18.45 -15.63 -4.34
C ASP A 124 -19.82 -15.87 -3.67
N ALA A 125 -19.95 -16.97 -2.93
CA ALA A 125 -21.17 -17.33 -2.22
C ALA A 125 -21.57 -16.33 -1.10
N GLU A 126 -20.64 -15.51 -0.62
CA GLU A 126 -20.85 -14.47 0.40
C GLU A 126 -21.03 -13.07 -0.24
N GLN A 127 -21.11 -13.02 -1.57
CA GLN A 127 -21.17 -11.81 -2.42
C GLN A 127 -19.86 -11.00 -2.44
N CYS A 128 -18.74 -11.60 -2.05
CA CYS A 128 -17.44 -10.92 -2.02
C CYS A 128 -16.72 -10.98 -3.37
N PRO A 129 -16.05 -9.89 -3.81
CA PRO A 129 -15.30 -9.88 -5.06
C PRO A 129 -14.04 -10.73 -4.96
N VAL A 130 -14.00 -11.81 -5.73
CA VAL A 130 -12.87 -12.73 -5.84
C VAL A 130 -12.51 -12.97 -7.31
N TRP A 131 -11.23 -13.26 -7.55
CA TRP A 131 -10.78 -13.66 -8.88
C TRP A 131 -11.30 -15.06 -9.23
N GLY A 132 -11.98 -15.16 -10.38
CA GLY A 132 -12.48 -16.43 -10.91
C GLY A 132 -11.38 -17.30 -11.54
N THR A 133 -11.78 -18.43 -12.13
CA THR A 133 -10.89 -19.33 -12.87
C THR A 133 -10.35 -18.68 -14.14
N VAL A 134 -9.11 -19.02 -14.52
CA VAL A 134 -8.51 -18.59 -15.79
C VAL A 134 -9.32 -19.12 -16.97
N VAL A 135 -9.72 -18.22 -17.87
CA VAL A 135 -10.25 -18.54 -19.19
C VAL A 135 -9.09 -18.45 -20.17
N THR A 136 -8.62 -19.61 -20.64
CA THR A 136 -7.58 -19.71 -21.66
C THR A 136 -8.11 -19.15 -22.98
N CYS A 137 -7.28 -18.38 -23.68
CA CYS A 137 -7.52 -17.93 -25.04
C CYS A 137 -7.37 -19.11 -26.02
N GLU A 138 -8.10 -19.05 -27.15
CA GLU A 138 -8.03 -20.08 -28.20
C GLU A 138 -6.64 -20.10 -28.86
N GLU A 139 -6.31 -21.20 -29.56
CA GLU A 139 -5.11 -21.24 -30.41
C GLU A 139 -5.15 -20.07 -31.41
N ASP A 140 -3.99 -19.44 -31.64
CA ASP A 140 -3.81 -18.21 -32.42
C ASP A 140 -4.47 -16.92 -31.86
N THR A 141 -4.94 -16.91 -30.60
CA THR A 141 -5.28 -15.66 -29.86
C THR A 141 -4.32 -15.40 -28.71
N GLU A 142 -4.12 -14.13 -28.34
CA GLU A 142 -3.38 -13.71 -27.13
C GLU A 142 -4.23 -12.86 -26.19
N CYS A 143 -3.94 -12.90 -24.88
CA CYS A 143 -4.64 -12.04 -23.92
C CYS A 143 -4.08 -10.61 -23.94
N PHE A 144 -4.96 -9.63 -24.21
CA PHE A 144 -4.67 -8.20 -24.12
C PHE A 144 -5.78 -7.47 -23.35
N GLU A 145 -5.42 -6.66 -22.36
CA GLU A 145 -6.35 -5.88 -21.49
C GLU A 145 -7.59 -6.68 -21.00
N GLY A 146 -7.41 -7.97 -20.68
CA GLY A 146 -8.47 -8.85 -20.17
C GLY A 146 -9.38 -9.49 -21.23
N GLN A 147 -8.99 -9.45 -22.50
CA GLN A 147 -9.71 -10.04 -23.64
C GLN A 147 -8.76 -10.91 -24.49
N CYS A 148 -9.29 -11.93 -25.15
CA CYS A 148 -8.52 -12.73 -26.12
C CYS A 148 -8.67 -12.10 -27.52
N ILE A 149 -7.56 -11.69 -28.12
CA ILE A 149 -7.50 -11.05 -29.45
C ILE A 149 -6.67 -11.90 -30.41
N VAL A 150 -6.99 -11.92 -31.71
CA VAL A 150 -6.11 -12.54 -32.72
C VAL A 150 -5.03 -11.53 -33.12
N PRO A 151 -3.73 -11.83 -32.93
CA PRO A 151 -2.66 -10.88 -33.23
C PRO A 151 -2.70 -10.44 -34.71
N GLY A 152 -2.78 -9.13 -34.94
CA GLY A 152 -2.83 -8.56 -36.30
C GLY A 152 -4.16 -8.72 -37.06
N GLN A 153 -5.22 -9.26 -36.46
CA GLN A 153 -6.55 -9.30 -37.07
C GLN A 153 -7.41 -8.14 -36.55
N CYS A 154 -7.28 -6.98 -37.19
CA CYS A 154 -7.97 -5.77 -36.76
C CYS A 154 -9.50 -5.95 -36.84
N ASN A 155 -10.22 -5.63 -35.77
CA ASN A 155 -11.67 -5.62 -35.77
C ASN A 155 -12.19 -4.33 -36.47
N PRO A 156 -12.79 -4.42 -37.68
CA PRO A 156 -13.21 -3.24 -38.43
C PRO A 156 -14.40 -2.51 -37.79
N VAL A 157 -15.04 -3.09 -36.76
CA VAL A 157 -16.11 -2.44 -35.99
C VAL A 157 -15.54 -1.53 -34.90
N PHE A 158 -14.34 -1.83 -34.40
CA PHE A 158 -13.66 -1.05 -33.35
C PHE A 158 -12.42 -0.30 -33.85
N SER A 159 -12.09 -0.39 -35.15
CA SER A 159 -10.95 0.33 -35.71
C SER A 159 -11.08 1.84 -35.56
N CYS A 160 -10.00 2.49 -35.14
CA CYS A 160 -9.89 3.94 -34.97
C CYS A 160 -8.77 4.50 -35.85
N THR A 161 -8.84 5.80 -36.19
CA THR A 161 -7.95 6.37 -37.22
C THR A 161 -6.72 7.05 -36.62
N GLU A 162 -6.85 7.69 -35.46
CA GLU A 162 -5.78 8.49 -34.85
C GLU A 162 -5.43 7.97 -33.44
N VAL A 163 -4.20 7.49 -33.25
CA VAL A 163 -3.74 6.95 -31.97
C VAL A 163 -3.81 8.02 -30.88
N GLY A 164 -4.46 7.70 -29.77
CA GLY A 164 -4.69 8.62 -28.66
C GLY A 164 -6.02 9.38 -28.72
N GLU A 165 -6.74 9.36 -29.86
CA GLU A 165 -8.11 9.87 -29.99
C GLU A 165 -9.00 9.27 -28.89
N LYS A 166 -9.88 10.08 -28.30
CA LYS A 166 -10.84 9.65 -27.27
C LYS A 166 -12.27 9.74 -27.82
N GLY A 167 -13.11 8.82 -27.39
CA GLY A 167 -14.50 8.74 -27.82
C GLY A 167 -15.38 8.10 -26.76
N CYS A 168 -16.67 7.95 -27.06
CA CYS A 168 -17.65 7.39 -26.15
C CYS A 168 -18.33 6.16 -26.73
N ASN A 169 -18.32 5.07 -25.98
CA ASN A 169 -19.14 3.89 -26.22
C ASN A 169 -20.14 3.73 -25.07
N THR A 170 -21.37 4.20 -25.27
CA THR A 170 -22.46 4.20 -24.28
C THR A 170 -22.09 4.89 -22.95
N SER A 171 -21.69 4.12 -21.93
CA SER A 171 -21.25 4.61 -20.62
C SER A 171 -19.74 4.69 -20.46
N THR A 172 -18.96 4.22 -21.44
CA THR A 172 -17.49 4.11 -21.34
C THR A 172 -16.77 5.13 -22.23
N VAL A 173 -15.76 5.81 -21.68
CA VAL A 173 -14.70 6.45 -22.47
C VAL A 173 -13.89 5.34 -23.12
N VAL A 174 -13.72 5.44 -24.43
CA VAL A 174 -12.80 4.61 -25.22
C VAL A 174 -11.64 5.47 -25.72
N GLN A 175 -10.46 4.86 -25.89
CA GLN A 175 -9.31 5.50 -26.50
C GLN A 175 -8.74 4.62 -27.62
N CYS A 176 -8.33 5.27 -28.71
CA CYS A 176 -7.64 4.62 -29.81
C CYS A 176 -6.23 4.20 -29.39
N LYS A 177 -5.96 2.89 -29.30
CA LYS A 177 -4.62 2.34 -29.00
C LYS A 177 -4.14 1.44 -30.14
N VAL A 178 -2.81 1.31 -30.26
CA VAL A 178 -2.20 0.31 -31.15
C VAL A 178 -2.14 -1.04 -30.43
N LEU A 179 -2.79 -2.05 -30.99
CA LEU A 179 -2.75 -3.43 -30.54
C LEU A 179 -1.47 -4.16 -31.01
N PRO A 180 -1.07 -5.24 -30.33
CA PRO A 180 -0.16 -6.24 -30.89
C PRO A 180 -0.57 -6.65 -32.32
N GLY A 181 0.37 -6.55 -33.26
CA GLY A 181 0.12 -6.72 -34.70
C GLY A 181 -0.14 -5.41 -35.47
N GLY A 182 -0.19 -4.25 -34.81
CA GLY A 182 -0.17 -2.94 -35.47
C GLY A 182 -1.54 -2.37 -35.85
N CYS A 183 -2.62 -3.01 -35.43
CA CYS A 183 -3.99 -2.50 -35.58
C CYS A 183 -4.26 -1.33 -34.63
N THR A 184 -5.06 -0.35 -35.04
CA THR A 184 -5.55 0.73 -34.17
C THR A 184 -7.01 0.48 -33.79
N GLU A 185 -7.29 0.25 -32.50
CA GLU A 185 -8.65 -0.04 -32.01
C GLU A 185 -9.08 0.80 -30.80
N TRP A 186 -10.39 1.05 -30.73
CA TRP A 186 -11.10 1.68 -29.63
C TRP A 186 -11.20 0.74 -28.43
N LEU A 187 -10.31 0.92 -27.45
CA LEU A 187 -10.34 0.14 -26.22
C LEU A 187 -10.99 0.94 -25.08
N PRO A 188 -11.78 0.29 -24.19
CA PRO A 188 -12.37 0.95 -23.03
C PRO A 188 -11.28 1.39 -22.05
N VAL A 189 -11.35 2.63 -21.60
CA VAL A 189 -10.40 3.23 -20.65
C VAL A 189 -11.08 3.58 -19.32
N VAL A 190 -12.29 4.16 -19.37
CA VAL A 190 -13.01 4.62 -18.18
C VAL A 190 -14.48 4.22 -18.29
N ASP A 191 -15.02 3.52 -17.28
CA ASP A 191 -16.47 3.43 -17.11
C ASP A 191 -16.97 4.67 -16.36
N CYS A 192 -17.87 5.43 -16.98
CA CYS A 192 -18.51 6.61 -16.40
C CYS A 192 -19.73 6.25 -15.53
N GLY A 193 -20.12 4.97 -15.47
CA GLY A 193 -21.26 4.51 -14.68
C GLY A 193 -22.57 5.22 -15.05
N THR A 194 -23.18 5.88 -14.07
CA THR A 194 -24.44 6.63 -14.25
C THR A 194 -24.28 7.98 -14.93
N ASP A 195 -23.06 8.51 -14.97
CA ASP A 195 -22.78 9.87 -15.44
C ASP A 195 -22.77 9.93 -16.98
N GLY A 196 -22.50 8.79 -17.63
CA GLY A 196 -22.43 8.68 -19.07
C GLY A 196 -21.20 9.37 -19.67
N CYS A 197 -20.94 9.11 -20.95
CA CYS A 197 -19.80 9.64 -21.68
C CYS A 197 -20.29 10.62 -22.77
N VAL A 198 -19.64 11.79 -22.88
CA VAL A 198 -19.83 12.74 -23.99
C VAL A 198 -18.45 13.24 -24.43
N ASP A 199 -18.22 13.28 -25.76
CA ASP A 199 -17.00 13.80 -26.39
C ASP A 199 -15.66 13.24 -25.84
N GLY A 200 -15.68 11.99 -25.35
CA GLY A 200 -14.51 11.30 -24.78
C GLY A 200 -14.28 11.54 -23.29
N GLU A 201 -15.23 12.15 -22.58
CA GLU A 201 -15.17 12.46 -21.15
C GLU A 201 -16.44 12.05 -20.39
N CYS A 202 -16.32 11.73 -19.10
CA CYS A 202 -17.47 11.36 -18.26
C CYS A 202 -18.23 12.60 -17.74
N GLN A 203 -19.54 12.71 -18.01
CA GLN A 203 -20.35 13.90 -17.66
C GLN A 203 -21.20 13.75 -16.39
N GLY A 204 -20.57 13.88 -15.22
CA GLY A 204 -21.34 13.93 -13.96
C GLY A 204 -20.49 14.04 -12.70
N GLY A 205 -19.22 13.65 -12.78
CA GLY A 205 -18.22 13.82 -11.74
C GLY A 205 -17.93 15.29 -11.41
N GLY A 206 -18.81 15.95 -10.67
CA GLY A 206 -18.56 17.22 -9.96
C GLY A 206 -17.52 17.10 -8.84
N GLY A 207 -16.65 16.08 -8.90
CA GLY A 207 -15.47 15.92 -8.08
C GLY A 207 -14.47 17.01 -8.40
N THR A 208 -14.45 18.05 -7.57
CA THR A 208 -13.51 19.15 -7.72
C THR A 208 -12.06 18.67 -7.57
N GLY A 209 -11.35 18.71 -8.71
CA GLY A 209 -9.92 18.92 -8.72
C GLY A 209 -9.05 17.69 -8.90
N VAL A 210 -8.79 17.38 -10.16
CA VAL A 210 -7.41 17.23 -10.66
C VAL A 210 -7.21 18.24 -11.79
N SER A 211 -7.03 19.50 -11.40
CA SER A 211 -6.73 20.63 -12.29
C SER A 211 -5.23 20.81 -12.54
N GLU A 212 -4.40 19.98 -11.89
CA GLU A 212 -2.96 19.94 -12.11
C GLU A 212 -2.70 18.91 -13.22
N PRO A 213 -1.96 19.27 -14.28
CA PRO A 213 -1.64 18.32 -15.34
C PRO A 213 -0.77 17.19 -14.79
N VAL A 214 -1.10 15.96 -15.17
CA VAL A 214 -0.24 14.79 -14.93
C VAL A 214 0.87 14.83 -15.98
N THR A 215 2.11 15.07 -15.55
CA THR A 215 3.28 15.26 -16.43
C THR A 215 4.40 14.24 -16.21
N ASP A 216 4.29 13.43 -15.17
CA ASP A 216 5.23 12.39 -14.77
C ASP A 216 4.53 11.38 -13.82
N CYS A 217 5.15 10.22 -13.57
CA CYS A 217 4.59 9.20 -12.68
C CYS A 217 4.41 9.68 -11.23
N ARG A 218 5.16 10.71 -10.79
CA ARG A 218 4.98 11.34 -9.48
C ARG A 218 3.67 12.15 -9.39
N SER A 219 3.39 12.98 -10.38
CA SER A 219 2.13 13.72 -10.49
C SER A 219 0.96 12.79 -10.73
N LEU A 220 1.14 11.65 -11.44
CA LEU A 220 0.15 10.59 -11.54
C LEU A 220 -0.18 9.98 -10.17
N TYR A 221 0.83 9.62 -9.38
CA TYR A 221 0.63 9.11 -8.02
C TYR A 221 -0.12 10.12 -7.13
N ILE A 222 0.28 11.39 -7.17
CA ILE A 222 -0.41 12.47 -6.42
C ILE A 222 -1.87 12.65 -6.91
N CYS A 223 -2.11 12.51 -8.21
CA CYS A 223 -3.45 12.57 -8.81
C CYS A 223 -4.32 11.42 -8.27
N VAL A 224 -3.82 10.18 -8.32
CA VAL A 224 -4.52 8.98 -7.86
C VAL A 224 -4.76 8.99 -6.33
N ASP A 225 -3.78 9.41 -5.53
CA ASP A 225 -3.93 9.55 -4.07
C ASP A 225 -5.05 10.57 -3.71
N LYS A 226 -5.11 11.71 -4.41
CA LYS A 226 -6.17 12.72 -4.23
C LYS A 226 -7.58 12.20 -4.50
N CYS A 227 -7.72 11.14 -5.30
CA CYS A 227 -8.98 10.47 -5.62
C CYS A 227 -9.43 9.47 -4.53
N GLY A 228 -8.50 8.90 -3.76
CA GLY A 228 -8.80 7.85 -2.79
C GLY A 228 -9.53 6.66 -3.45
N THR A 229 -10.73 6.34 -2.98
CA THR A 229 -11.55 5.23 -3.52
C THR A 229 -12.45 5.62 -4.71
N ASP A 230 -12.37 6.85 -5.21
CA ASP A 230 -13.16 7.28 -6.39
C ASP A 230 -12.55 6.71 -7.67
N ALA A 231 -13.15 5.64 -8.19
CA ALA A 231 -12.70 4.97 -9.40
C ALA A 231 -12.74 5.86 -10.65
N VAL A 232 -13.73 6.75 -10.78
CA VAL A 232 -13.84 7.66 -11.94
C VAL A 232 -12.69 8.68 -11.89
N CYS A 233 -12.42 9.24 -10.73
CA CYS A 233 -11.28 10.14 -10.52
C CYS A 233 -9.94 9.43 -10.80
N ARG A 234 -9.70 8.22 -10.25
CA ARG A 234 -8.47 7.46 -10.52
C ARG A 234 -8.29 7.16 -12.01
N ASN A 235 -9.36 6.77 -12.69
CA ASN A 235 -9.34 6.49 -14.12
C ASN A 235 -9.07 7.75 -14.95
N ASN A 236 -9.58 8.92 -14.55
CA ASN A 236 -9.25 10.20 -15.19
C ASN A 236 -7.78 10.59 -15.01
N CYS A 237 -7.17 10.31 -13.85
CA CYS A 237 -5.72 10.46 -13.66
C CYS A 237 -4.91 9.57 -14.60
N LEU A 238 -5.26 8.28 -14.67
CA LEU A 238 -4.62 7.33 -15.59
C LEU A 238 -4.79 7.72 -17.06
N ALA A 239 -5.97 8.22 -17.44
CA ALA A 239 -6.29 8.64 -18.80
C ALA A 239 -5.70 10.02 -19.20
N THR A 240 -5.07 10.73 -18.28
CA THR A 240 -4.37 12.02 -18.54
C THR A 240 -2.85 11.91 -18.39
N ALA A 241 -2.34 10.80 -17.85
CA ALA A 241 -0.93 10.54 -17.71
C ALA A 241 -0.22 10.29 -19.06
N PRO A 242 1.08 10.61 -19.17
CA PRO A 242 1.91 10.10 -20.27
C PRO A 242 1.95 8.57 -20.25
N ALA A 243 1.95 7.95 -21.44
CA ALA A 243 1.85 6.50 -21.56
C ALA A 243 3.08 5.76 -20.97
N GLU A 244 4.24 6.42 -21.02
CA GLU A 244 5.50 5.98 -20.42
C GLU A 244 5.46 5.89 -18.89
N ASP A 245 4.61 6.68 -18.22
CA ASP A 245 4.49 6.73 -16.76
C ASP A 245 3.50 5.72 -16.19
N ILE A 246 2.51 5.29 -16.97
CA ILE A 246 1.50 4.29 -16.54
C ILE A 246 2.20 2.96 -16.18
N GLY A 247 3.20 2.54 -16.95
CA GLY A 247 3.93 1.30 -16.71
C GLY A 247 4.65 1.25 -15.34
N PRO A 248 5.52 2.23 -15.02
CA PRO A 248 6.11 2.38 -13.69
C PRO A 248 5.06 2.51 -12.57
N PHE A 249 3.99 3.28 -12.79
CA PHE A 249 2.92 3.46 -11.81
C PHE A 249 2.25 2.13 -11.44
N THR A 250 1.80 1.36 -12.44
CA THR A 250 1.16 0.07 -12.24
C THR A 250 2.09 -0.95 -11.57
N LYS A 251 3.40 -0.93 -11.87
CA LYS A 251 4.38 -1.77 -11.16
C LYS A 251 4.46 -1.42 -9.67
N TYR A 252 4.51 -0.12 -9.35
CA TYR A 252 4.54 0.35 -7.97
C TYR A 252 3.26 -0.01 -7.21
N GLU A 253 2.07 0.26 -7.76
CA GLU A 253 0.80 -0.16 -7.14
C GLU A 253 0.73 -1.68 -6.92
N ASN A 254 1.11 -2.47 -7.93
CA ASN A 254 1.14 -3.93 -7.79
C ASN A 254 2.10 -4.39 -6.69
N CYS A 255 3.26 -3.76 -6.53
CA CYS A 255 4.18 -4.08 -5.45
C CYS A 255 3.58 -3.75 -4.06
N LEU A 256 2.92 -2.59 -3.92
CA LEU A 256 2.25 -2.19 -2.68
C LEU A 256 1.11 -3.14 -2.30
N ILE A 257 0.39 -3.66 -3.30
CA ILE A 257 -0.69 -4.65 -3.11
C ILE A 257 -0.11 -6.01 -2.72
N LEU A 258 0.88 -6.52 -3.47
CA LEU A 258 1.48 -7.85 -3.24
C LEU A 258 2.17 -7.97 -1.87
N ASN A 259 2.79 -6.91 -1.38
CA ASN A 259 3.42 -6.87 -0.05
C ASN A 259 2.47 -6.41 1.08
N GLY A 260 1.18 -6.17 0.76
CA GLY A 260 0.18 -5.77 1.76
C GLY A 260 0.36 -4.36 2.33
N CYS A 261 1.25 -3.53 1.75
CA CYS A 261 1.49 -2.16 2.21
C CYS A 261 0.22 -1.30 2.18
N GLN A 262 -0.69 -1.53 1.22
CA GLN A 262 -1.96 -0.81 1.13
C GLN A 262 -2.82 -0.96 2.40
N ALA A 263 -2.82 -2.14 3.04
CA ALA A 263 -3.59 -2.37 4.27
C ALA A 263 -3.13 -1.48 5.43
N LEU A 264 -1.88 -0.98 5.40
CA LEU A 264 -1.36 -0.02 6.37
C LEU A 264 -1.91 1.39 6.13
N ILE A 265 -2.09 1.82 4.87
CA ILE A 265 -2.81 3.06 4.54
C ILE A 265 -4.26 2.97 5.01
N ASP A 266 -4.94 1.86 4.74
CA ASP A 266 -6.35 1.68 5.06
C ASP A 266 -6.59 1.63 6.58
N ALA A 267 -5.67 1.00 7.32
CA ALA A 267 -5.59 1.08 8.79
C ALA A 267 -5.17 2.47 9.31
N GLY A 268 -4.68 3.35 8.43
CA GLY A 268 -4.28 4.70 8.75
C GLY A 268 -2.89 4.85 9.38
N LYS A 269 -2.02 3.85 9.22
CA LYS A 269 -0.63 3.75 9.68
C LYS A 269 0.33 4.20 8.57
N VAL A 270 0.57 5.50 8.46
CA VAL A 270 1.36 6.11 7.37
C VAL A 270 2.85 5.78 7.52
N GLY A 271 3.38 5.79 8.76
CA GLY A 271 4.75 5.38 9.03
C GLY A 271 4.99 3.91 8.65
N GLY A 272 4.02 3.05 8.98
CA GLY A 272 4.04 1.63 8.61
C GLY A 272 4.02 1.42 7.08
N PHE A 273 3.13 2.14 6.38
CA PHE A 273 3.07 2.12 4.92
C PHE A 273 4.40 2.55 4.29
N LEU A 274 4.99 3.66 4.75
CA LEU A 274 6.24 4.19 4.19
C LEU A 274 7.42 3.23 4.42
N ALA A 275 7.50 2.60 5.59
CA ALA A 275 8.50 1.56 5.85
C ALA A 275 8.31 0.36 4.90
N CYS A 276 7.08 -0.15 4.75
CA CYS A 276 6.76 -1.25 3.83
C CYS A 276 7.11 -0.92 2.37
N ALA A 277 6.75 0.27 1.89
CA ALA A 277 7.04 0.72 0.53
C ALA A 277 8.56 0.86 0.28
N TYR A 278 9.33 1.38 1.25
CA TYR A 278 10.79 1.50 1.15
C TYR A 278 11.53 0.18 1.30
N GLU A 279 10.99 -0.79 2.06
CA GLU A 279 11.65 -2.08 2.29
C GLU A 279 11.40 -3.06 1.14
N PHE A 280 10.18 -3.12 0.59
CA PHE A 280 9.79 -4.12 -0.40
C PHE A 280 9.60 -3.59 -1.83
N CYS A 281 9.39 -2.28 -2.00
CA CYS A 281 8.99 -1.68 -3.29
C CYS A 281 9.90 -0.52 -3.73
N LEU A 282 11.12 -0.42 -3.20
CA LEU A 282 12.03 0.70 -3.49
C LEU A 282 12.37 0.81 -4.99
N VAL A 283 12.52 -0.31 -5.70
CA VAL A 283 12.88 -0.29 -7.13
C VAL A 283 11.74 0.28 -7.97
N GLU A 284 10.51 -0.15 -7.71
CA GLU A 284 9.31 0.36 -8.38
C GLU A 284 8.99 1.80 -7.94
N TYR A 285 9.21 2.13 -6.66
CA TYR A 285 9.13 3.48 -6.12
C TYR A 285 10.06 4.43 -6.90
N GLU A 286 11.35 4.09 -7.00
CA GLU A 286 12.34 4.91 -7.70
C GLU A 286 12.07 4.99 -9.21
N SER A 287 11.55 3.92 -9.80
CA SER A 287 11.15 3.90 -11.21
C SER A 287 9.95 4.80 -11.51
N CYS A 288 9.09 5.11 -10.53
CA CYS A 288 7.91 5.96 -10.72
C CYS A 288 8.09 7.37 -10.14
N LEU A 289 8.36 7.47 -8.84
CA LEU A 289 8.41 8.74 -8.12
C LEU A 289 9.74 9.48 -8.33
N GLY A 290 10.63 8.90 -9.14
CA GLY A 290 12.02 9.28 -9.34
C GLY A 290 12.92 8.66 -8.27
N ALA A 291 14.21 8.55 -8.58
CA ALA A 291 15.22 8.14 -7.60
C ALA A 291 15.03 8.92 -6.30
N VAL A 292 15.05 8.22 -5.16
CA VAL A 292 14.93 8.88 -3.85
C VAL A 292 16.05 9.90 -3.81
N LYS A 293 15.70 11.18 -3.61
CA LYS A 293 16.70 12.19 -3.25
C LYS A 293 17.19 11.83 -1.86
N ALA A 294 18.23 11.02 -1.84
CA ALA A 294 18.98 10.65 -0.68
C ALA A 294 20.19 11.59 -0.62
N GLY A 295 20.13 12.56 0.27
CA GLY A 295 21.34 13.27 0.69
C GLY A 295 22.26 12.34 1.51
N ASN A 296 23.34 12.92 2.02
CA ASN A 296 24.32 12.21 2.84
C ASN A 296 24.11 12.41 4.36
N ALA A 297 22.99 13.01 4.79
CA ALA A 297 22.73 13.21 6.21
C ALA A 297 22.40 11.88 6.91
N THR A 298 22.95 11.71 8.12
CA THR A 298 22.55 10.63 9.01
C THR A 298 21.14 10.88 9.56
N CYS A 299 20.51 9.86 10.13
CA CYS A 299 19.16 9.99 10.70
C CYS A 299 19.12 11.07 11.82
N SER A 300 20.17 11.14 12.65
CA SER A 300 20.38 12.18 13.66
C SER A 300 20.47 13.60 13.06
N ALA A 301 21.22 13.78 11.96
CA ALA A 301 21.33 15.06 11.27
C ALA A 301 20.00 15.46 10.57
N MET A 302 19.32 14.49 9.96
CA MET A 302 18.00 14.67 9.36
C MET A 302 16.94 15.09 10.39
N LEU A 303 16.87 14.42 11.55
CA LEU A 303 15.99 14.81 12.65
C LEU A 303 16.33 16.21 13.19
N THR A 304 17.61 16.54 13.30
CA THR A 304 18.05 17.87 13.74
C THR A 304 17.63 18.96 12.74
N CYS A 305 17.71 18.68 11.44
CA CYS A 305 17.19 19.54 10.39
C CYS A 305 15.66 19.73 10.54
N MET A 306 14.90 18.63 10.64
CA MET A 306 13.43 18.68 10.80
C MET A 306 13.00 19.46 12.05
N ASN A 307 13.68 19.26 13.18
CA ASN A 307 13.43 20.00 14.42
C ASN A 307 13.81 21.49 14.35
N GLY A 308 14.61 21.89 13.35
CA GLY A 308 14.92 23.30 13.05
C GLY A 308 13.89 23.99 12.15
N CYS A 309 12.99 23.23 11.52
CA CYS A 309 11.95 23.78 10.66
C CYS A 309 10.86 24.51 11.47
N ALA A 310 10.29 25.56 10.88
CA ALA A 310 9.11 26.18 11.46
C ALA A 310 7.92 25.22 11.38
N THR A 311 7.06 25.28 12.39
CA THR A 311 5.89 24.43 12.64
C THR A 311 5.00 24.11 11.42
N ALA A 312 4.85 25.02 10.47
CA ALA A 312 4.01 24.85 9.28
C ALA A 312 4.81 24.85 7.95
N ASP A 313 6.15 24.79 8.03
CA ASP A 313 7.04 24.83 6.87
C ASP A 313 7.22 23.42 6.28
N THR A 314 6.20 23.01 5.52
CA THR A 314 6.18 21.74 4.77
C THR A 314 7.38 21.61 3.83
N GLN A 315 7.86 22.72 3.26
CA GLN A 315 8.97 22.73 2.33
C GLN A 315 10.31 22.48 3.05
N CYS A 316 10.52 23.09 4.22
CA CYS A 316 11.67 22.79 5.08
C CYS A 316 11.67 21.32 5.51
N LEU A 317 10.53 20.81 5.99
CA LEU A 317 10.43 19.42 6.45
C LEU A 317 10.68 18.41 5.32
N GLN A 318 10.15 18.67 4.12
CA GLN A 318 10.46 17.88 2.92
C GLN A 318 11.95 17.94 2.57
N THR A 319 12.55 19.14 2.55
CA THR A 319 13.98 19.34 2.23
C THR A 319 14.88 18.63 3.24
N CYS A 320 14.52 18.64 4.52
CA CYS A 320 15.22 17.89 5.55
C CYS A 320 15.06 16.37 5.35
N GLY A 321 13.88 15.86 5.02
CA GLY A 321 13.68 14.45 4.66
C GLY A 321 14.55 14.02 3.47
N GLU A 322 14.53 14.79 2.38
CA GLU A 322 15.38 14.58 1.19
C GLU A 322 16.89 14.74 1.48
N SER A 323 17.29 15.29 2.63
CA SER A 323 18.71 15.37 3.02
C SER A 323 19.25 14.06 3.61
N GLY A 324 18.39 13.19 4.14
CA GLY A 324 18.79 11.91 4.73
C GLY A 324 19.19 10.88 3.69
N THR A 325 20.09 9.96 4.05
CA THR A 325 20.33 8.73 3.27
C THR A 325 19.06 7.85 3.24
N VAL A 326 18.93 6.92 2.28
CA VAL A 326 17.79 5.98 2.23
C VAL A 326 17.61 5.22 3.55
N SER A 327 18.71 4.78 4.18
CA SER A 327 18.68 4.13 5.49
C SER A 327 18.19 5.08 6.59
N ALA A 328 18.60 6.36 6.58
CA ALA A 328 18.12 7.34 7.53
C ALA A 328 16.62 7.62 7.39
N GLN A 329 16.13 7.74 6.14
CA GLN A 329 14.71 7.91 5.84
C GLN A 329 13.89 6.69 6.30
N LEU A 330 14.36 5.47 6.02
CA LEU A 330 13.71 4.23 6.49
C LEU A 330 13.64 4.14 8.02
N THR A 331 14.74 4.41 8.74
CA THR A 331 14.73 4.40 10.21
C THR A 331 13.76 5.47 10.77
N TYR A 332 13.64 6.63 10.13
CA TYR A 332 12.66 7.64 10.52
C TYR A 332 11.21 7.17 10.29
N PHE A 333 10.90 6.52 9.16
CA PHE A 333 9.58 5.94 8.92
C PHE A 333 9.24 4.82 9.91
N GLN A 334 10.22 4.01 10.32
CA GLN A 334 10.06 3.03 11.39
C GLN A 334 9.77 3.69 12.75
N ILE A 335 10.41 4.81 13.09
CA ILE A 335 10.09 5.60 14.30
C ILE A 335 8.64 6.09 14.23
N LEU A 336 8.18 6.62 13.08
CA LEU A 336 6.79 7.03 12.90
C LEU A 336 5.82 5.86 13.03
N ALA A 337 6.11 4.70 12.43
CA ALA A 337 5.27 3.49 12.51
C ALA A 337 5.09 2.99 13.97
N CYS A 338 6.18 3.04 14.74
CA CYS A 338 6.15 2.75 16.17
C CYS A 338 5.32 3.79 16.93
N ALA A 339 5.54 5.09 16.70
CA ALA A 339 4.80 6.16 17.38
C ALA A 339 3.29 6.15 17.05
N GLU A 340 2.90 5.80 15.83
CA GLU A 340 1.49 5.59 15.44
C GLU A 340 0.83 4.45 16.23
N THR A 341 1.60 3.44 16.65
CA THR A 341 1.09 2.25 17.35
C THR A 341 1.14 2.45 18.88
N GLU A 342 2.26 2.92 19.43
CA GLU A 342 2.52 3.02 20.87
C GLU A 342 2.16 4.37 21.49
N CYS A 343 2.05 5.43 20.68
CA CYS A 343 1.79 6.80 21.12
C CYS A 343 0.50 7.43 20.56
N PRO A 344 -0.63 6.70 20.46
CA PRO A 344 -1.85 7.19 19.84
C PRO A 344 -2.43 8.40 20.60
N ASN A 345 -2.98 9.36 19.84
CA ASN A 345 -3.63 10.59 20.33
C ASN A 345 -2.73 11.55 21.12
N ARG A 346 -1.42 11.31 21.22
CA ARG A 346 -0.47 12.25 21.84
C ARG A 346 -0.03 13.30 20.83
N VAL A 347 0.25 14.50 21.30
CA VAL A 347 0.78 15.61 20.49
C VAL A 347 1.95 16.31 21.20
N GLY A 348 2.81 16.95 20.42
CA GLY A 348 3.90 17.78 20.94
C GLY A 348 4.82 17.08 21.94
N SER A 349 5.09 17.71 23.08
CA SER A 349 5.99 17.18 24.10
C SER A 349 5.56 15.81 24.66
N GLU A 350 4.27 15.53 24.77
CA GLU A 350 3.78 14.21 25.19
C GLU A 350 4.04 13.13 24.13
N TRP A 351 3.92 13.50 22.85
CA TRP A 351 4.25 12.61 21.74
C TRP A 351 5.76 12.35 21.70
N THR A 352 6.59 13.38 21.87
CA THR A 352 8.06 13.25 21.93
C THR A 352 8.49 12.38 23.11
N GLN A 353 7.96 12.62 24.32
CA GLN A 353 8.28 11.81 25.49
C GLN A 353 7.88 10.35 25.31
N CYS A 354 6.68 10.10 24.77
CA CYS A 354 6.23 8.75 24.48
C CYS A 354 7.10 8.06 23.43
N THR A 355 7.39 8.73 22.31
CA THR A 355 8.21 8.16 21.23
C THR A 355 9.63 7.84 21.72
N ASN A 356 10.24 8.74 22.50
CA ASN A 356 11.55 8.51 23.13
C ASN A 356 11.55 7.36 24.14
N THR A 357 10.38 6.98 24.69
CA THR A 357 10.25 5.89 25.66
C THR A 357 9.94 4.56 24.96
N GLN A 358 8.81 4.50 24.24
CA GLN A 358 8.30 3.27 23.63
C GLN A 358 9.05 2.88 22.35
N CYS A 359 9.52 3.87 21.59
CA CYS A 359 10.29 3.67 20.36
C CYS A 359 11.80 3.89 20.58
N SER A 360 12.26 3.83 21.84
CA SER A 360 13.63 4.15 22.27
C SER A 360 14.70 3.44 21.46
N THR A 361 14.54 2.15 21.13
CA THR A 361 15.50 1.39 20.29
C THR A 361 15.69 2.03 18.90
N LEU A 362 14.59 2.42 18.24
CA LEU A 362 14.62 3.04 16.91
C LEU A 362 15.16 4.47 16.97
N VAL A 363 14.76 5.24 17.99
CA VAL A 363 15.26 6.60 18.25
C VAL A 363 16.78 6.58 18.52
N ASN A 364 17.26 5.62 19.33
CA ASN A 364 18.68 5.43 19.62
C ASN A 364 19.46 4.96 18.39
N SER A 365 18.88 4.08 17.55
CA SER A 365 19.49 3.70 16.27
C SER A 365 19.66 4.92 15.36
N CYS A 366 18.61 5.75 15.22
CA CYS A 366 18.63 6.98 14.45
C CYS A 366 19.66 8.00 14.98
N ALA A 367 19.75 8.18 16.29
CA ALA A 367 20.67 9.10 16.94
C ALA A 367 22.14 8.69 16.80
N ASN A 368 22.42 7.39 16.84
CA ASN A 368 23.78 6.82 16.81
C ASN A 368 24.24 6.38 15.41
N ALA A 369 23.40 6.50 14.38
CA ALA A 369 23.76 6.23 13.00
C ALA A 369 24.90 7.15 12.54
N VAL A 370 26.12 6.61 12.52
CA VAL A 370 27.31 7.28 11.95
C VAL A 370 27.22 7.25 10.42
N SER A 371 27.71 8.30 9.77
CA SER A 371 27.89 8.27 8.31
C SER A 371 28.96 7.22 7.98
N PRO A 372 28.72 6.31 7.02
CA PRO A 372 29.72 5.34 6.56
C PRO A 372 30.88 6.02 5.82
#